data_AF-A0A3Q2QWZ5-F1
#
_entry.id   AF-A0A3Q2QWZ5-F1
#
_cell.length_a   1.000
_cell.length_b   1.000
_cell.length_c   1.000
_cell.angle_alpha   90.00
_cell.angle_beta   90.00
_cell.angle_gamma   90.00
#
_symmetry.space_group_name_H-M   'P 1'
#
loop_
_entity.id
_entity.type
_entity.pdbx_description
1 polymer ?
#
loop_
_entity_poly.entity_id
_entity_poly.type
_entity_poly.pdbx_seq_one_letter_code
_entity_poly.pdbx_strand_id
1 'polypeptide(L)'
;MVLWRLCTLDHLDTSGFGRPFPRHGLQLLFWFSNHCVSFEPADSGDVMKLVSECQPENGDYGFHKFRNVEELLPVLHKPKKHKSTRQLLYFVVGNLNAASYPESADLPPFVRENHGADGSSNSDRVIISYQAKTRVVDKVYVTEHDDADAGRFRSDGTHEVSPELIRVLQNPLLDLSCFLAQMGYYEDAEVLQDTEEMQDPSVQMMLSMMQNDPSGFFSEAFSQQLNFDQFRFNMNTDDGGAVVHYTPVKKKKKKKKKRSNQKPSPLGEIYWRSSRQLPYRGESPG
;
A
#
# COMPACT_ATOMS: atom_id res chain seq x y z
N MET A 1 18.74 -11.75 4.93
CA MET A 1 17.93 -12.90 5.40
C MET A 1 16.72 -12.30 6.10
N VAL A 2 15.49 -12.58 5.64
CA VAL A 2 14.28 -11.97 6.24
C VAL A 2 14.04 -12.61 7.61
N LEU A 3 14.18 -11.81 8.66
CA LEU A 3 14.23 -12.29 10.05
C LEU A 3 12.85 -12.66 10.60
N TRP A 4 11.77 -11.99 10.12
CA TRP A 4 10.42 -12.19 10.64
C TRP A 4 9.32 -11.90 9.60
N ARG A 5 8.20 -12.62 9.69
CA ARG A 5 7.02 -12.48 8.82
C ARG A 5 5.86 -11.86 9.59
N LEU A 6 5.32 -10.75 9.08
CA LEU A 6 4.22 -10.01 9.68
C LEU A 6 2.89 -10.59 9.19
N CYS A 7 2.14 -11.22 10.10
CA CYS A 7 0.89 -11.92 9.77
C CYS A 7 -0.35 -11.24 10.37
N THR A 8 -0.16 -10.37 11.35
CA THR A 8 -1.23 -9.71 12.11
C THR A 8 -0.88 -8.24 12.33
N LEU A 9 -1.87 -7.44 12.72
CA LEU A 9 -1.65 -6.05 13.13
C LEU A 9 -0.71 -5.95 14.34
N ASP A 10 -0.76 -6.90 15.27
CA ASP A 10 0.14 -6.98 16.43
C ASP A 10 1.60 -7.25 16.03
N HIS A 11 1.84 -8.11 15.02
CA HIS A 11 3.19 -8.27 14.47
C HIS A 11 3.68 -6.97 13.82
N LEU A 12 2.81 -6.27 13.09
CA LEU A 12 3.15 -5.01 12.45
C LEU A 12 3.49 -3.92 13.48
N ASP A 13 2.66 -3.77 14.51
CA ASP A 13 2.90 -2.90 15.66
C ASP A 13 4.27 -3.22 16.30
N THR A 14 4.47 -4.48 16.72
CA THR A 14 5.72 -4.93 17.37
C THR A 14 6.96 -4.73 16.48
N SER A 15 6.82 -4.76 15.15
CA SER A 15 7.94 -4.53 14.23
C SER A 15 8.44 -3.08 14.24
N GLY A 16 7.61 -2.12 14.68
CA GLY A 16 7.94 -0.69 14.66
C GLY A 16 7.95 -0.05 13.26
N PHE A 17 7.61 -0.80 12.21
CA PHE A 17 7.60 -0.29 10.84
C PHE A 17 6.70 0.95 10.69
N GLY A 18 7.21 1.99 10.03
CA GLY A 18 6.48 3.24 9.83
C GLY A 18 6.21 4.04 11.09
N ARG A 19 6.92 3.75 12.20
CA ARG A 19 6.81 4.47 13.48
C ARG A 19 8.21 4.83 14.00
N PRO A 20 8.34 5.89 14.81
CA PRO A 20 7.29 6.80 15.28
C PRO A 20 6.81 7.78 14.19
N PHE A 21 5.78 8.58 14.49
CA PHE A 21 5.54 9.82 13.75
C PHE A 21 6.87 10.60 13.63
N PRO A 22 7.22 11.22 12.48
CA PRO A 22 6.40 11.53 11.31
C PRO A 22 6.56 10.55 10.13
N ARG A 23 7.06 9.33 10.39
CA ARG A 23 7.34 8.32 9.35
C ARG A 23 6.09 7.92 8.57
N HIS A 24 6.19 7.75 7.26
CA HIS A 24 5.03 7.50 6.39
C HIS A 24 4.73 6.02 6.11
N GLY A 25 5.52 5.09 6.68
CA GLY A 25 5.47 3.68 6.33
C GLY A 25 4.11 3.02 6.53
N LEU A 26 3.41 3.33 7.63
CA LEU A 26 2.08 2.78 7.88
C LEU A 26 1.07 3.26 6.84
N GLN A 27 1.05 4.55 6.54
CA GLN A 27 0.21 5.13 5.49
C GLN A 27 0.52 4.52 4.11
N LEU A 28 1.81 4.32 3.80
CA LEU A 28 2.25 3.71 2.54
C LEU A 28 1.76 2.27 2.41
N LEU A 29 1.92 1.45 3.45
CA LEU A 29 1.48 0.05 3.43
C LEU A 29 -0.06 -0.05 3.35
N PHE A 30 -0.78 0.82 4.06
CA PHE A 30 -2.23 0.90 4.00
C PHE A 30 -2.71 1.27 2.60
N TRP A 31 -2.12 2.30 1.99
CA TRP A 31 -2.40 2.70 0.61
C TRP A 31 -2.13 1.57 -0.37
N PHE A 32 -0.92 0.98 -0.32
CA PHE A 32 -0.52 -0.09 -1.22
C PHE A 32 -1.50 -1.28 -1.16
N SER A 33 -1.85 -1.69 0.06
CA SER A 33 -2.78 -2.80 0.30
C SER A 33 -4.16 -2.53 -0.29
N ASN A 34 -4.69 -1.32 -0.13
CA ASN A 34 -6.05 -0.97 -0.55
C ASN A 34 -6.18 -0.55 -2.01
N HIS A 35 -5.13 0.03 -2.60
CA HIS A 35 -5.20 0.66 -3.93
C HIS A 35 -4.42 -0.10 -5.00
N CYS A 36 -3.30 -0.73 -4.65
CA CYS A 36 -2.46 -1.38 -5.64
C CYS A 36 -2.75 -2.87 -5.78
N VAL A 37 -3.31 -3.52 -4.75
CA VAL A 37 -3.38 -4.98 -4.67
C VAL A 37 -4.82 -5.50 -4.77
N SER A 38 -5.01 -6.54 -5.56
CA SER A 38 -6.24 -7.35 -5.58
C SER A 38 -5.92 -8.84 -5.37
N PHE A 39 -6.91 -9.57 -4.86
CA PHE A 39 -6.87 -11.04 -4.80
C PHE A 39 -7.78 -11.62 -5.88
N GLU A 40 -7.22 -12.46 -6.73
CA GLU A 40 -7.95 -13.16 -7.78
C GLU A 40 -7.98 -14.67 -7.54
N PRO A 41 -9.10 -15.37 -7.75
CA PRO A 41 -9.14 -16.82 -7.65
C PRO A 41 -8.22 -17.49 -8.67
N ALA A 42 -7.46 -18.50 -8.25
CA ALA A 42 -6.71 -19.39 -9.12
C ALA A 42 -6.84 -20.86 -8.67
N ASP A 43 -6.38 -21.79 -9.51
CA ASP A 43 -6.50 -23.23 -9.28
C ASP A 43 -5.87 -23.70 -7.95
N SER A 44 -4.86 -22.97 -7.46
CA SER A 44 -4.14 -23.26 -6.21
C SER A 44 -4.54 -22.37 -5.02
N GLY A 45 -5.67 -21.66 -5.13
CA GLY A 45 -6.11 -20.65 -4.17
C GLY A 45 -5.99 -19.23 -4.72
N ASP A 46 -6.38 -18.24 -3.91
CA ASP A 46 -6.33 -16.84 -4.33
C ASP A 46 -4.88 -16.38 -4.53
N VAL A 47 -4.62 -15.71 -5.66
CA VAL A 47 -3.33 -15.11 -5.98
C VAL A 47 -3.40 -13.60 -5.84
N MET A 48 -2.34 -13.01 -5.31
CA MET A 48 -2.20 -11.57 -5.18
C MET A 48 -1.70 -10.97 -6.50
N LYS A 49 -2.37 -9.92 -6.99
CA LYS A 49 -1.99 -9.22 -8.22
C LYS A 49 -2.03 -7.70 -8.05
N LEU A 50 -1.29 -7.01 -8.92
CA LEU A 50 -1.43 -5.56 -9.05
C LEU A 50 -2.61 -5.18 -9.94
N VAL A 51 -3.35 -4.15 -9.55
CA VAL A 51 -4.45 -3.55 -10.33
C VAL A 51 -3.93 -2.73 -11.51
N SER A 52 -4.70 -2.51 -12.58
CA SER A 52 -4.27 -1.82 -13.82
C SER A 52 -3.62 -0.46 -13.60
N GLU A 53 -4.02 0.24 -12.56
CA GLU A 53 -3.63 1.59 -12.20
C GLU A 53 -2.30 1.64 -11.45
N CYS A 54 -1.71 0.49 -11.11
CA CYS A 54 -0.46 0.37 -10.39
C CYS A 54 0.54 -0.44 -11.22
N GLN A 55 1.32 0.24 -12.08
CA GLN A 55 2.31 -0.35 -13.00
C GLN A 55 3.75 0.03 -12.61
N PRO A 56 4.43 -0.79 -11.80
CA PRO A 56 5.81 -0.53 -11.39
C PRO A 56 6.80 -0.36 -12.54
N GLU A 57 6.52 -0.97 -13.70
CA GLU A 57 7.34 -0.89 -14.90
C GLU A 57 7.35 0.50 -15.53
N ASN A 58 6.29 1.28 -15.31
CA ASN A 58 6.14 2.64 -15.83
C ASN A 58 6.61 3.70 -14.84
N GLY A 59 6.91 3.31 -13.60
CA GLY A 59 7.29 4.23 -12.54
C GLY A 59 6.12 4.82 -11.76
N ASP A 60 4.88 4.36 -12.00
CA ASP A 60 3.66 4.84 -11.32
C ASP A 60 3.93 5.01 -9.81
N TYR A 61 3.47 6.12 -9.22
CA TYR A 61 3.64 6.41 -7.77
C TYR A 61 5.09 6.42 -7.26
N GLY A 62 6.10 6.49 -8.16
CA GLY A 62 7.51 6.42 -7.81
C GLY A 62 8.06 5.00 -7.66
N PHE A 63 7.35 3.99 -8.15
CA PHE A 63 7.89 2.62 -8.20
C PHE A 63 9.18 2.57 -9.03
N HIS A 64 10.16 1.78 -8.60
CA HIS A 64 11.37 1.53 -9.37
C HIS A 64 11.98 0.17 -9.05
N LYS A 65 12.91 -0.29 -9.90
CA LYS A 65 13.55 -1.60 -9.71
C LYS A 65 14.40 -1.61 -8.45
N PHE A 66 14.10 -2.51 -7.53
CA PHE A 66 14.93 -2.79 -6.37
C PHE A 66 16.03 -3.79 -6.75
N ARG A 67 17.28 -3.37 -6.65
CA ARG A 67 18.43 -4.19 -7.09
C ARG A 67 18.87 -5.22 -6.07
N ASN A 68 18.42 -5.11 -4.81
CA ASN A 68 18.81 -5.99 -3.71
C ASN A 68 20.35 -6.12 -3.57
N VAL A 69 21.06 -4.99 -3.67
CA VAL A 69 22.54 -4.94 -3.63
C VAL A 69 23.07 -5.38 -2.26
N GLU A 70 22.33 -5.04 -1.20
CA GLU A 70 22.64 -5.40 0.19
C GLU A 70 22.18 -6.82 0.56
N GLU A 71 21.64 -7.57 -0.40
CA GLU A 71 21.18 -8.96 -0.22
C GLU A 71 20.19 -9.15 0.96
N LEU A 72 19.36 -8.13 1.21
CA LEU A 72 18.29 -8.17 2.22
C LEU A 72 17.34 -9.34 1.94
N LEU A 73 16.95 -9.46 0.67
CA LEU A 73 15.97 -10.40 0.15
C LEU A 73 16.65 -11.58 -0.55
N PRO A 74 15.95 -12.72 -0.73
CA PRO A 74 16.49 -13.85 -1.49
C PRO A 74 16.93 -13.43 -2.91
N VAL A 75 18.08 -13.94 -3.37
CA VAL A 75 18.56 -13.66 -4.72
C VAL A 75 17.62 -14.30 -5.75
N LEU A 76 17.04 -13.49 -6.64
CA LEU A 76 16.23 -13.99 -7.75
C LEU A 76 17.15 -14.65 -8.78
N HIS A 77 17.12 -15.97 -8.86
CA HIS A 77 17.91 -16.69 -9.85
C HIS A 77 17.45 -16.36 -11.27
N LYS A 78 18.40 -15.99 -12.14
CA LYS A 78 18.12 -15.79 -13.57
C LYS A 78 17.57 -17.09 -14.16
N PRO A 79 16.45 -17.05 -14.91
CA PRO A 79 15.97 -18.25 -15.58
C PRO A 79 17.07 -18.80 -16.51
N LYS A 80 17.36 -20.10 -16.42
CA LYS A 80 18.23 -20.79 -17.38
C LYS A 80 17.70 -20.52 -18.79
N LYS A 81 18.58 -20.35 -19.79
CA LYS A 81 18.29 -19.95 -21.20
C LYS A 81 17.11 -20.66 -21.89
N HIS A 82 16.60 -21.77 -21.35
CA HIS A 82 15.49 -22.57 -21.88
C HIS A 82 14.21 -22.60 -21.02
N LYS A 83 14.10 -21.85 -19.91
CA LYS A 83 12.87 -21.73 -19.10
C LYS A 83 12.46 -20.27 -18.90
N SER A 84 11.98 -19.61 -19.96
CA SER A 84 11.75 -18.15 -20.01
C SER A 84 10.39 -17.63 -19.49
N THR A 85 9.66 -18.39 -18.67
CA THR A 85 8.26 -18.03 -18.37
C THR A 85 8.04 -17.26 -17.07
N ARG A 86 9.01 -17.20 -16.14
CA ARG A 86 8.82 -16.52 -14.84
C ARG A 86 9.99 -15.61 -14.49
N GLN A 87 10.11 -14.48 -15.20
CA GLN A 87 11.02 -13.43 -14.77
C GLN A 87 10.40 -12.73 -13.56
N LEU A 88 10.87 -13.12 -12.38
CA LEU A 88 10.56 -12.47 -11.12
C LEU A 88 11.52 -11.30 -10.95
N LEU A 89 11.01 -10.13 -10.57
CA LEU A 89 11.78 -8.91 -10.34
C LEU A 89 11.37 -8.31 -9.00
N TYR A 90 12.29 -7.59 -8.36
CA TYR A 90 11.93 -6.73 -7.24
C TYR A 90 11.68 -5.30 -7.69
N PHE A 91 10.57 -4.73 -7.21
CA PHE A 91 10.26 -3.31 -7.31
C PHE A 91 10.05 -2.73 -5.92
N VAL A 92 10.33 -1.45 -5.75
CA VAL A 92 10.20 -0.72 -4.48
C VAL A 92 9.46 0.60 -4.70
N VAL A 93 8.68 1.01 -3.71
CA VAL A 93 7.98 2.31 -3.63
C VAL A 93 8.15 2.89 -2.21
N GLY A 94 7.88 4.19 -2.08
CA GLY A 94 7.93 4.91 -0.80
C GLY A 94 8.95 6.04 -0.76
N ASN A 95 9.79 6.21 -1.79
CA ASN A 95 10.63 7.40 -1.84
C ASN A 95 9.81 8.61 -2.28
N LEU A 96 9.56 9.53 -1.35
CA LEU A 96 8.74 10.73 -1.54
C LEU A 96 9.50 11.89 -2.22
N ASN A 97 10.77 11.70 -2.56
CA ASN A 97 11.58 12.71 -3.24
C ASN A 97 11.21 12.81 -4.73
N ALA A 98 10.30 13.74 -5.04
CA ALA A 98 9.84 14.03 -6.40
C ALA A 98 10.94 14.53 -7.36
N ALA A 99 12.09 15.01 -6.87
CA ALA A 99 13.20 15.37 -7.74
C ALA A 99 13.90 14.14 -8.34
N SER A 100 13.91 13.02 -7.60
CA SER A 100 14.50 11.75 -8.05
C SER A 100 13.46 10.81 -8.67
N TYR A 101 12.23 10.85 -8.15
CA TYR A 101 11.10 10.03 -8.58
C TYR A 101 9.87 10.93 -8.78
N PRO A 102 9.75 11.65 -9.91
CA PRO A 102 8.67 12.60 -10.15
C PRO A 102 7.26 12.03 -9.91
N GLU A 103 7.04 10.78 -10.30
CA GLU A 103 5.79 10.05 -10.16
C GLU A 103 5.42 9.78 -8.69
N SER A 104 6.34 9.95 -7.73
CA SER A 104 5.99 9.89 -6.31
C SER A 104 5.03 11.01 -5.90
N ALA A 105 4.94 12.11 -6.66
CA ALA A 105 3.95 13.15 -6.47
C ALA A 105 2.49 12.64 -6.65
N ASP A 106 2.29 11.53 -7.36
CA ASP A 106 0.99 10.91 -7.57
C ASP A 106 0.54 10.03 -6.39
N LEU A 107 1.43 9.79 -5.40
CA LEU A 107 1.01 9.16 -4.15
C LEU A 107 -0.07 10.02 -3.45
N PRO A 108 -1.02 9.39 -2.74
CA PRO A 108 -2.05 10.15 -2.03
C PRO A 108 -1.45 11.16 -1.05
N PRO A 109 -2.11 12.32 -0.83
CA PRO A 109 -1.64 13.34 0.10
C PRO A 109 -1.33 12.80 1.50
N PHE A 110 -2.16 11.91 2.05
CA PHE A 110 -1.95 11.33 3.39
C PHE A 110 -0.69 10.44 3.49
N VAL A 111 -0.14 9.97 2.37
CA VAL A 111 1.16 9.25 2.35
C VAL A 111 2.33 10.24 2.36
N ARG A 112 2.11 11.47 1.88
CA ARG A 112 3.15 12.49 1.64
C ARG A 112 3.13 13.65 2.62
N GLU A 113 2.07 13.77 3.43
CA GLU A 113 1.80 14.93 4.28
C GLU A 113 2.95 15.32 5.19
N ASN A 114 3.67 14.31 5.68
CA ASN A 114 4.76 14.46 6.63
C ASN A 114 6.15 14.53 5.97
N HIS A 115 6.21 14.54 4.64
CA HIS A 115 7.48 14.56 3.93
C HIS A 115 8.27 15.83 4.24
N GLY A 116 9.48 15.66 4.80
CA GLY A 116 10.35 16.77 5.19
C GLY A 116 10.06 17.34 6.58
N ALA A 117 9.19 16.67 7.36
CA ALA A 117 8.97 16.97 8.77
C ALA A 117 10.26 16.79 9.59
N ASP A 118 10.99 15.71 9.31
CA ASP A 118 12.29 15.40 9.87
C ASP A 118 13.12 14.56 8.86
N GLY A 119 14.32 14.15 9.28
CA GLY A 119 15.17 13.27 8.47
C GLY A 119 14.54 11.90 8.22
N SER A 120 13.82 11.34 9.20
CA SER A 120 13.30 9.97 9.13
C SER A 120 11.99 9.84 8.35
N SER A 121 11.28 10.94 8.08
CA SER A 121 9.95 10.99 7.47
C SER A 121 9.87 10.26 6.12
N ASN A 122 10.96 10.22 5.36
CA ASN A 122 11.05 9.56 4.05
C ASN A 122 11.75 8.19 4.13
N SER A 123 11.90 7.57 5.29
CA SER A 123 12.70 6.33 5.48
C SER A 123 12.07 5.06 4.91
N ASP A 124 10.75 4.95 5.00
CA ASP A 124 10.00 3.70 4.78
C ASP A 124 9.81 3.28 3.33
N ARG A 125 9.84 1.97 3.07
CA ARG A 125 9.70 1.40 1.73
C ARG A 125 8.86 0.12 1.75
N VAL A 126 8.08 -0.05 0.68
CA VAL A 126 7.41 -1.32 0.35
C VAL A 126 8.11 -1.93 -0.87
N ILE A 127 8.60 -3.16 -0.73
CA ILE A 127 9.24 -3.92 -1.81
C ILE A 127 8.33 -5.07 -2.22
N ILE A 128 8.17 -5.29 -3.51
CA ILE A 128 7.39 -6.41 -4.06
C ILE A 128 8.25 -7.33 -4.90
N SER A 129 8.05 -8.64 -4.72
CA SER A 129 8.48 -9.68 -5.65
C SER A 129 7.40 -9.85 -6.71
N TYR A 130 7.69 -9.52 -7.96
CA TYR A 130 6.64 -9.28 -8.96
C TYR A 130 6.96 -9.90 -10.32
N GLN A 131 5.93 -10.50 -10.93
CA GLN A 131 5.99 -11.13 -12.25
C GLN A 131 5.23 -10.29 -13.28
N ALA A 132 5.95 -9.40 -13.97
CA ALA A 132 5.40 -8.41 -14.91
C ALA A 132 4.37 -8.96 -15.91
N LYS A 133 4.61 -10.14 -16.48
CA LYS A 133 3.72 -10.71 -17.51
C LYS A 133 2.33 -11.09 -17.00
N THR A 134 2.25 -11.60 -15.77
CA THR A 134 1.00 -12.11 -15.16
C THR A 134 0.46 -11.17 -14.10
N ARG A 135 1.23 -10.13 -13.77
CA ARG A 135 1.00 -9.14 -12.73
C ARG A 135 0.88 -9.70 -11.32
N VAL A 136 1.36 -10.94 -11.14
CA VAL A 136 1.35 -11.62 -9.85
C VAL A 136 2.39 -11.03 -8.93
N VAL A 137 1.97 -10.68 -7.72
CA VAL A 137 2.84 -10.34 -6.61
C VAL A 137 3.08 -11.63 -5.81
N ASP A 138 4.31 -12.12 -5.85
CA ASP A 138 4.72 -13.34 -5.16
C ASP A 138 4.91 -13.09 -3.66
N LYS A 139 5.51 -11.94 -3.31
CA LYS A 139 5.80 -11.53 -1.94
C LYS A 139 5.79 -10.02 -1.79
N VAL A 140 5.44 -9.54 -0.60
CA VAL A 140 5.53 -8.15 -0.17
C VAL A 140 6.49 -8.08 1.00
N TYR A 141 7.33 -7.06 1.02
CA TYR A 141 8.23 -6.76 2.12
C TYR A 141 8.10 -5.30 2.51
N VAL A 142 8.28 -5.03 3.79
CA VAL A 142 8.46 -3.69 4.34
C VAL A 142 9.88 -3.55 4.83
N THR A 143 10.44 -2.35 4.69
CA THR A 143 11.80 -2.04 5.13
C THR A 143 11.93 -0.54 5.33
N GLU A 144 12.99 -0.13 5.99
CA GLU A 144 13.38 1.26 6.19
C GLU A 144 14.83 1.43 5.76
N HIS A 145 15.16 2.61 5.24
CA HIS A 145 16.56 2.99 5.08
C HIS A 145 17.02 3.82 6.28
N ASP A 146 18.27 3.61 6.66
CA ASP A 146 18.94 4.35 7.72
C ASP A 146 19.79 5.47 7.10
N ASP A 147 19.37 6.71 7.32
CA ASP A 147 20.13 7.89 6.87
C ASP A 147 21.50 7.97 7.54
N ALA A 148 21.67 7.40 8.74
CA ALA A 148 22.97 7.35 9.42
C ALA A 148 23.94 6.36 8.73
N ASP A 149 23.45 5.35 8.00
CA ASP A 149 24.25 4.39 7.24
C ASP A 149 24.22 4.69 5.72
N ALA A 150 24.35 5.98 5.37
CA ALA A 150 24.41 6.46 3.99
C ALA A 150 23.20 6.04 3.11
N GLY A 151 22.05 5.86 3.75
CA GLY A 151 20.81 5.44 3.09
C GLY A 151 20.72 3.96 2.75
N ARG A 152 21.52 3.13 3.42
CA ARG A 152 21.39 1.66 3.34
C ARG A 152 20.11 1.19 4.02
N PHE A 153 19.62 0.06 3.57
CA PHE A 153 18.43 -0.53 4.16
C PHE A 153 18.78 -1.32 5.41
N ARG A 154 17.91 -1.20 6.41
CA ARG A 154 18.05 -1.92 7.66
C ARG A 154 17.60 -3.37 7.51
N SER A 155 18.56 -4.28 7.62
CA SER A 155 18.28 -5.72 7.52
C SER A 155 17.44 -6.24 8.68
N ASP A 156 17.57 -5.66 9.87
CA ASP A 156 16.80 -5.95 11.08
C ASP A 156 15.38 -5.36 11.03
N GLY A 157 15.19 -4.24 10.33
CA GLY A 157 13.88 -3.64 10.03
C GLY A 157 13.22 -4.14 8.75
N THR A 158 13.72 -5.21 8.13
CA THR A 158 13.16 -5.78 6.90
C THR A 158 12.31 -7.02 7.19
N HIS A 159 11.02 -6.95 6.86
CA HIS A 159 10.05 -8.01 7.16
C HIS A 159 9.24 -8.41 5.93
N GLU A 160 8.88 -9.70 5.82
CA GLU A 160 7.90 -10.15 4.82
C GLU A 160 6.48 -9.89 5.36
N VAL A 161 5.65 -9.22 4.58
CA VAL A 161 4.24 -9.01 4.90
C VAL A 161 3.44 -10.17 4.31
N SER A 162 2.67 -10.85 5.16
CA SER A 162 1.87 -11.99 4.72
C SER A 162 0.64 -11.54 3.93
N PRO A 163 0.14 -12.36 2.97
CA PRO A 163 -1.11 -12.07 2.27
C PRO A 163 -2.31 -11.92 3.22
N GLU A 164 -2.30 -12.61 4.37
CA GLU A 164 -3.33 -12.48 5.40
C GLU A 164 -3.35 -11.09 6.02
N LEU A 165 -2.18 -10.51 6.33
CA LEU A 165 -2.09 -9.14 6.82
C LEU A 165 -2.57 -8.13 5.77
N ILE A 166 -2.22 -8.31 4.49
CA ILE A 166 -2.75 -7.47 3.40
C ILE A 166 -4.29 -7.51 3.37
N ARG A 167 -4.91 -8.68 3.57
CA ARG A 167 -6.38 -8.79 3.64
C ARG A 167 -6.97 -8.10 4.86
N VAL A 168 -6.29 -8.14 6.00
CA VAL A 168 -6.72 -7.40 7.20
C VAL A 168 -6.72 -5.90 6.92
N LEU A 169 -5.68 -5.39 6.26
CA LEU A 169 -5.59 -3.98 5.85
C LEU A 169 -6.64 -3.59 4.80
N GLN A 170 -7.14 -4.54 4.02
CA GLN A 170 -8.25 -4.35 3.07
C GLN A 170 -9.64 -4.46 3.71
N ASN A 171 -9.74 -4.63 5.03
CA ASN A 171 -11.04 -4.70 5.70
C ASN A 171 -11.75 -3.34 5.61
N PRO A 172 -12.96 -3.26 5.03
CA PRO A 172 -13.68 -1.99 4.87
C PRO A 172 -14.11 -1.34 6.19
N LEU A 173 -14.03 -2.07 7.32
CA LEU A 173 -14.28 -1.53 8.66
C LEU A 173 -13.02 -0.95 9.32
N LEU A 174 -11.85 -1.11 8.70
CA LEU A 174 -10.59 -0.57 9.17
C LEU A 174 -10.21 0.60 8.26
N ASP A 175 -10.65 1.80 8.62
CA ASP A 175 -10.18 3.01 7.94
C ASP A 175 -8.77 3.40 8.39
N LEU A 176 -8.18 4.38 7.69
CA LEU A 176 -6.81 4.81 7.93
C LEU A 176 -6.64 5.37 9.35
N SER A 177 -7.61 6.14 9.86
CA SER A 177 -7.53 6.76 11.19
C SER A 177 -7.55 5.69 12.28
N CYS A 178 -8.47 4.73 12.22
CA CYS A 178 -8.54 3.59 13.12
C CYS A 178 -7.24 2.78 13.08
N PHE A 179 -6.72 2.54 11.88
CA PHE A 179 -5.47 1.81 11.69
C PHE A 179 -4.28 2.52 12.36
N LEU A 180 -4.09 3.81 12.10
CA LEU A 180 -2.98 4.58 12.67
C LEU A 180 -3.07 4.67 14.20
N ALA A 181 -4.28 4.90 14.74
CA ALA A 181 -4.52 4.89 16.18
C ALA A 181 -4.23 3.51 16.80
N GLN A 182 -4.71 2.43 16.19
CA GLN A 182 -4.46 1.06 16.67
C GLN A 182 -2.96 0.71 16.64
N MET A 183 -2.21 1.23 15.68
CA MET A 183 -0.76 1.06 15.58
C MET A 183 -0.01 2.02 16.51
N GLY A 184 -0.68 2.78 17.38
CA GLY A 184 -0.02 3.70 18.30
C GLY A 184 0.82 4.77 17.60
N TYR A 185 0.45 5.15 16.37
CA TYR A 185 1.25 6.07 15.54
C TYR A 185 1.44 7.44 16.20
N TYR A 186 0.50 7.82 17.08
CA TYR A 186 0.51 9.07 17.84
C TYR A 186 0.78 8.87 19.35
N GLU A 187 1.06 7.66 19.84
CA GLU A 187 1.23 7.40 21.29
C GLU A 187 2.45 8.11 21.89
N ASP A 188 3.55 8.21 21.14
CA ASP A 188 4.75 8.94 21.59
C ASP A 188 4.47 10.45 21.81
N ALA A 189 3.35 10.96 21.29
CA ALA A 189 2.87 12.31 21.57
C ALA A 189 2.36 12.48 23.00
N GLU A 190 1.69 11.47 23.55
CA GLU A 190 0.97 11.55 24.81
C GLU A 190 1.92 11.46 26.01
N VAL A 191 2.93 10.59 25.91
CA VAL A 191 3.96 10.43 26.96
C VAL A 191 4.81 11.70 27.12
N LEU A 192 4.97 12.47 26.05
CA LEU A 192 5.77 13.70 26.03
C LEU A 192 4.95 14.97 26.38
N GLN A 193 3.63 14.87 26.56
CA GLN A 193 2.83 15.96 27.16
C GLN A 193 3.05 16.07 28.68
N ASP A 194 3.38 14.95 29.35
CA ASP A 194 3.61 14.89 30.80
C ASP A 194 5.09 15.02 31.21
N THR A 195 6.01 15.06 30.24
CA THR A 195 7.45 15.14 30.47
C THR A 195 8.00 16.45 29.92
N GLU A 196 8.99 17.08 30.58
CA GLU A 196 9.62 18.35 30.13
C GLU A 196 10.33 18.27 28.75
N GLU A 197 10.23 17.13 28.04
CA GLU A 197 10.73 16.89 26.68
C GLU A 197 9.81 17.47 25.59
N MET A 198 9.08 18.54 25.89
CA MET A 198 8.29 19.36 24.96
C MET A 198 9.15 20.13 23.93
N GLN A 199 10.43 19.78 23.80
CA GLN A 199 11.39 20.40 22.88
C GLN A 199 11.75 19.50 21.69
N ASP A 200 11.27 18.25 21.64
CA ASP A 200 11.46 17.42 20.44
C ASP A 200 10.75 18.07 19.24
N PRO A 201 11.47 18.40 18.16
CA PRO A 201 10.88 19.05 16.99
C PRO A 201 9.76 18.23 16.33
N SER A 202 9.82 16.91 16.38
CA SER A 202 8.80 16.02 15.82
C SER A 202 7.48 16.09 16.59
N VAL A 203 7.56 16.16 17.93
CA VAL A 203 6.40 16.29 18.83
C VAL A 203 5.76 17.68 18.69
N GLN A 204 6.57 18.73 18.64
CA GLN A 204 6.08 20.09 18.40
C GLN A 204 5.40 20.22 17.03
N MET A 205 5.99 19.61 15.99
CA MET A 205 5.42 19.59 14.66
C MET A 205 4.08 18.85 14.65
N MET A 206 4.01 17.67 15.28
CA MET A 206 2.77 16.92 15.44
C MET A 206 1.68 17.73 16.15
N LEU A 207 1.99 18.32 17.31
CA LEU A 207 1.05 19.18 18.04
C LEU A 207 0.60 20.38 17.20
N SER A 208 1.50 20.99 16.44
CA SER A 208 1.15 22.09 15.54
C SER A 208 0.23 21.68 14.40
N MET A 209 0.38 20.45 13.88
CA MET A 209 -0.50 19.86 12.86
C MET A 209 -1.86 19.49 13.46
N MET A 210 -1.89 18.94 14.67
CA MET A 210 -3.14 18.66 15.41
C MET A 210 -3.94 19.93 15.69
N GLN A 211 -3.26 21.04 16.03
CA GLN A 211 -3.90 22.33 16.31
C GLN A 211 -4.38 23.06 15.05
N ASN A 212 -3.76 22.78 13.90
CA ASN A 212 -4.08 23.40 12.61
C ASN A 212 -4.59 22.36 11.61
N ASP A 213 -5.58 21.55 12.00
CA ASP A 213 -6.15 20.50 11.16
C ASP A 213 -7.41 20.97 10.38
N PRO A 214 -7.28 21.48 9.14
CA PRO A 214 -8.42 21.89 8.32
C PRO A 214 -9.26 20.71 7.82
N SER A 215 -8.76 19.47 7.95
CA SER A 215 -9.42 18.25 7.45
C SER A 215 -10.20 17.50 8.53
N GLY A 216 -9.93 17.77 9.80
CA GLY A 216 -10.47 17.04 10.96
C GLY A 216 -9.88 15.66 11.18
N PHE A 217 -8.94 15.23 10.32
CA PHE A 217 -8.35 13.91 10.31
C PHE A 217 -7.55 13.57 11.58
N PHE A 218 -6.69 14.48 12.04
CA PHE A 218 -5.87 14.30 13.25
C PHE A 218 -6.73 14.40 14.51
N SER A 219 -7.67 15.35 14.55
CA SER A 219 -8.58 15.49 15.69
C SER A 219 -9.52 14.28 15.85
N GLU A 220 -9.95 13.67 14.75
CA GLU A 220 -10.81 12.49 14.77
C GLU A 220 -10.02 11.23 15.15
N ALA A 221 -8.83 11.02 14.59
CA ALA A 221 -7.96 9.90 14.97
C ALA A 221 -7.61 9.93 16.47
N PHE A 222 -7.28 11.11 17.01
CA PHE A 222 -6.99 11.29 18.43
C PHE A 222 -8.23 11.08 19.32
N SER A 223 -9.39 11.60 18.90
CA SER A 223 -10.67 11.35 19.61
C SER A 223 -11.04 9.86 19.60
N GLN A 224 -10.73 9.15 18.52
CA GLN A 224 -10.91 7.71 18.44
C GLN A 224 -9.91 6.98 19.34
N GLN A 225 -8.67 7.43 19.48
CA GLN A 225 -7.67 6.88 20.39
C GLN A 225 -8.09 7.00 21.87
N LEU A 226 -8.56 8.19 22.29
CA LEU A 226 -9.15 8.38 23.63
C LEU A 226 -10.36 7.46 23.89
N ASN A 227 -11.20 7.25 22.87
CA ASN A 227 -12.28 6.26 22.95
C ASN A 227 -11.74 4.82 22.94
N PHE A 228 -10.64 4.55 22.25
CA PHE A 228 -10.02 3.23 22.16
C PHE A 228 -9.42 2.81 23.50
N ASP A 229 -8.81 3.73 24.24
CA ASP A 229 -8.39 3.47 25.62
C ASP A 229 -9.58 3.12 26.51
N GLN A 230 -10.71 3.83 26.35
CA GLN A 230 -11.96 3.48 27.03
C GLN A 230 -12.48 2.08 26.64
N PHE A 231 -12.28 1.64 25.39
CA PHE A 231 -12.58 0.29 24.93
C PHE A 231 -11.57 -0.76 25.44
N ARG A 232 -10.29 -0.41 25.57
CA ARG A 232 -9.22 -1.27 26.11
C ARG A 232 -9.44 -1.55 27.60
N PHE A 233 -9.91 -0.56 28.37
CA PHE A 233 -10.34 -0.75 29.76
C PHE A 233 -11.58 -1.65 29.89
N ASN A 234 -12.47 -1.68 28.90
CA ASN A 234 -13.71 -2.47 28.93
C ASN A 234 -13.51 -3.95 28.53
N MET A 235 -12.37 -4.32 27.94
CA MET A 235 -12.04 -5.71 27.59
C MET A 235 -11.28 -6.47 28.70
N ASN A 236 -10.86 -5.77 29.76
CA ASN A 236 -10.15 -6.36 30.90
C ASN A 236 -11.04 -6.68 32.10
N THR A 237 -12.37 -6.76 31.94
CA THR A 237 -13.26 -7.31 32.95
C THR A 237 -13.80 -8.66 32.53
N ASP A 238 -13.46 -9.64 33.36
CA ASP A 238 -13.72 -11.08 33.34
C ASP A 238 -15.05 -11.62 32.74
N ASP A 239 -14.86 -12.81 32.15
CA ASP A 239 -15.71 -14.01 32.22
C ASP A 239 -16.97 -14.15 31.34
N GLY A 240 -17.15 -15.37 30.85
CA GLY A 240 -18.43 -15.90 30.38
C GLY A 240 -18.70 -15.80 28.88
N GLY A 241 -18.50 -16.93 28.18
CA GLY A 241 -18.67 -17.04 26.73
C GLY A 241 -20.07 -16.68 26.19
N ALA A 242 -20.08 -16.17 24.97
CA ALA A 242 -21.24 -16.22 24.09
C ALA A 242 -20.80 -16.28 22.62
N VAL A 243 -21.06 -17.41 21.99
CA VAL A 243 -20.98 -17.61 20.54
C VAL A 243 -22.08 -16.75 19.88
N VAL A 244 -21.69 -15.73 19.11
CA VAL A 244 -22.65 -14.95 18.30
C VAL A 244 -22.66 -15.51 16.88
N HIS A 245 -23.65 -16.37 16.61
CA HIS A 245 -24.03 -16.76 15.25
C HIS A 245 -24.68 -15.58 14.53
N TYR A 246 -24.11 -15.17 13.39
CA TYR A 246 -24.77 -14.24 12.47
C TYR A 246 -25.52 -14.98 11.37
N THR A 247 -26.83 -14.70 11.26
CA THR A 247 -27.64 -15.03 10.08
C THR A 247 -27.88 -13.77 9.25
N PRO A 248 -27.71 -13.81 7.92
CA PRO A 248 -27.89 -12.63 7.08
C PRO A 248 -29.38 -12.37 6.78
N VAL A 249 -29.83 -11.16 7.12
CA VAL A 249 -31.17 -10.65 6.81
C VAL A 249 -31.27 -10.28 5.32
N LYS A 250 -32.17 -10.97 4.60
CA LYS A 250 -32.55 -10.69 3.20
C LYS A 250 -33.41 -9.44 3.11
N LYS A 251 -32.99 -8.41 2.36
CA LYS A 251 -33.89 -7.36 1.86
C LYS A 251 -34.22 -7.58 0.38
N LYS A 252 -35.44 -8.08 0.12
CA LYS A 252 -36.13 -8.00 -1.18
C LYS A 252 -36.78 -6.62 -1.30
N LYS A 253 -36.71 -5.98 -2.48
CA LYS A 253 -37.85 -5.26 -3.06
C LYS A 253 -37.80 -5.27 -4.58
N LYS A 254 -39.00 -5.43 -5.16
CA LYS A 254 -39.34 -5.93 -6.49
C LYS A 254 -39.21 -4.86 -7.59
N LYS A 255 -38.79 -5.29 -8.79
CA LYS A 255 -39.01 -4.61 -10.08
C LYS A 255 -40.48 -4.70 -10.50
N LYS A 256 -40.99 -3.65 -11.17
CA LYS A 256 -42.15 -3.72 -12.08
C LYS A 256 -41.71 -3.37 -13.51
N LYS A 257 -42.13 -4.21 -14.46
CA LYS A 257 -41.92 -4.18 -15.92
C LYS A 257 -43.03 -3.38 -16.62
N LYS A 258 -42.74 -2.84 -17.82
CA LYS A 258 -43.66 -2.86 -18.97
C LYS A 258 -42.88 -3.26 -20.25
N ARG A 259 -43.55 -4.03 -21.13
CA ARG A 259 -43.07 -4.73 -22.34
C ARG A 259 -43.62 -4.07 -23.62
N SER A 260 -42.91 -4.21 -24.74
CA SER A 260 -43.40 -4.72 -26.05
C SER A 260 -42.19 -4.82 -27.02
N ASN A 261 -41.75 -6.01 -27.48
CA ASN A 261 -42.12 -6.76 -28.72
C ASN A 261 -41.97 -5.90 -30.01
N GLN A 262 -41.26 -6.22 -31.11
CA GLN A 262 -40.92 -7.46 -31.85
C GLN A 262 -39.71 -7.22 -32.84
N LYS A 263 -39.07 -8.29 -33.33
CA LYS A 263 -38.01 -8.42 -34.40
C LYS A 263 -38.62 -8.32 -35.85
N PRO A 264 -37.88 -8.44 -37.01
CA PRO A 264 -36.44 -8.67 -37.30
C PRO A 264 -35.81 -7.75 -38.41
N SER A 265 -34.53 -8.00 -38.76
CA SER A 265 -33.66 -7.35 -39.79
C SER A 265 -34.12 -7.47 -41.25
N PRO A 266 -33.50 -6.76 -42.22
CA PRO A 266 -32.42 -7.40 -42.99
C PRO A 266 -31.26 -6.49 -43.51
N LEU A 267 -30.14 -7.17 -43.83
CA LEU A 267 -29.12 -6.95 -44.88
C LEU A 267 -28.75 -5.53 -45.37
N GLY A 268 -27.44 -5.27 -45.37
CA GLY A 268 -26.78 -4.26 -46.18
C GLY A 268 -25.26 -4.33 -46.03
N GLU A 269 -24.60 -5.11 -46.89
CA GLU A 269 -23.16 -5.04 -47.15
C GLU A 269 -22.75 -3.61 -47.55
N ILE A 270 -21.50 -3.20 -47.28
CA ILE A 270 -20.58 -2.67 -48.30
C ILE A 270 -19.17 -2.52 -47.69
N TYR A 271 -18.24 -3.10 -48.43
CA TYR A 271 -16.77 -3.01 -48.42
C TYR A 271 -16.15 -1.66 -48.02
N TRP A 272 -14.98 -1.70 -47.37
CA TRP A 272 -13.79 -0.99 -47.88
C TRP A 272 -12.51 -1.78 -47.61
N ARG A 273 -11.74 -1.94 -48.69
CA ARG A 273 -10.56 -2.80 -48.86
C ARG A 273 -9.29 -2.00 -48.57
N SER A 274 -8.34 -2.69 -47.95
CA SER A 274 -6.91 -2.36 -47.82
C SER A 274 -6.25 -1.86 -49.11
N SER A 275 -5.30 -0.94 -48.97
CA SER A 275 -4.10 -0.89 -49.83
C SER A 275 -2.89 -0.46 -49.01
N ARG A 276 -1.93 -1.38 -48.89
CA ARG A 276 -0.53 -1.10 -48.54
C ARG A 276 0.19 -0.66 -49.82
N GLN A 277 1.15 0.26 -49.71
CA GLN A 277 2.49 0.15 -50.32
C GLN A 277 3.41 1.28 -49.80
N LEU A 278 4.59 0.88 -49.32
CA LEU A 278 5.78 1.68 -48.96
C LEU A 278 6.59 2.02 -50.25
N PRO A 279 7.84 2.50 -50.18
CA PRO A 279 8.39 3.75 -49.61
C PRO A 279 9.11 4.60 -50.69
N TYR A 280 9.39 5.88 -50.43
CA TYR A 280 10.30 6.69 -51.27
C TYR A 280 11.62 6.97 -50.54
N ARG A 281 12.73 6.80 -51.28
CA ARG A 281 14.13 7.02 -50.92
C ARG A 281 14.69 8.10 -51.86
N GLY A 282 15.51 9.01 -51.30
CA GLY A 282 16.50 9.84 -52.02
C GLY A 282 15.93 11.08 -52.72
N GLU A 283 16.59 12.24 -52.82
CA GLU A 283 17.90 12.77 -52.43
C GLU A 283 17.81 14.31 -52.42
N SER A 284 18.64 15.01 -51.63
CA SER A 284 19.02 16.43 -51.77
C SER A 284 19.87 16.63 -53.06
N PRO A 285 20.24 17.84 -53.58
CA PRO A 285 20.69 19.04 -52.85
C PRO A 285 20.31 20.42 -53.44
N GLY A 286 20.56 21.46 -52.65
CA GLY A 286 20.47 22.88 -53.01
C GLY A 286 20.64 23.75 -51.78
#